data_AF-A0AAW4WTP1-F1
#
_entry.id   AF-A0AAW4WTP1-F1
#
_cell.length_a   1.000
_cell.length_b   1.000
_cell.length_c   1.000
_cell.angle_alpha   90.00
_cell.angle_beta   90.00
_cell.angle_gamma   90.00
#
_symmetry.space_group_name_H-M   'P 1'
#
loop_
_entity.id
_entity.type
_entity.pdbx_description
1 polymer ?
#
loop_
_entity_poly.entity_id
_entity_poly.type
_entity_poly.pdbx_seq_one_letter_code
_entity_poly.pdbx_strand_id
1 'polypeptide(L)'
;MGSSNELKGADTEAFYNAQSNAVANDSYNWSQTLKKIQSAGTDFIVSAGDQIQTTKKKAPGKSSTTSEIEYAGYLSPDTLASLPVATTVGNHDADNANYQYHFNVPNLSNLGDNKKVGGDYYFTYGDVLFMMLNTQDTNSAEHIQFIKETVAENADCKWKVVTLHQDIYGSAEHSNEPEIVNLRYALTPTFEKYGVDAVLTGHDHAYSRSKFLSGNQIEKTVTYTDDEFDEMLDKDIDYTGEGTLTVAPGNIKADTTDESEKTYLSYLTSVMDADRITETGEYVVDPKGILYLTASSSSGSKYYDLVSRQQSYIASRWQEDVPTYSLIDVTETTMTINTYRTDNDSAIDNTVTIVKSADKSAVDAKLAQINKELTDNKLVEKDYTTGSWKALKDAMDAANRISPETEQAQINKILENLTTARNGLVKVTAQEPPKASEQPTEKTSESEKASEQPTEKTSESEKASEKSNNKSVSKVKTGDESQALLWTIVCVIGLGAAGTAVVFAGKERK
;
A
#
# COMPACT_ATOMS: atom_id res chain seq x y z
N MET A 1 -3.99 25.26 6.11
CA MET A 1 -5.47 25.19 6.01
C MET A 1 -5.82 24.61 4.65
N GLY A 2 -5.87 23.29 4.57
CA GLY A 2 -6.42 22.54 3.43
C GLY A 2 -7.95 22.57 3.40
N SER A 3 -8.52 21.82 2.45
CA SER A 3 -9.84 21.99 1.87
C SER A 3 -11.06 21.64 2.72
N SER A 4 -10.88 21.10 3.93
CA SER A 4 -11.95 20.69 4.84
C SER A 4 -12.64 21.86 5.54
N ASN A 5 -13.12 22.84 4.77
CA ASN A 5 -13.69 24.10 5.25
C ASN A 5 -14.92 23.85 6.15
N GLU A 6 -14.91 24.41 7.37
CA GLU A 6 -16.03 24.34 8.31
C GLU A 6 -17.28 25.09 7.81
N LEU A 7 -17.10 26.11 6.95
CA LEU A 7 -18.16 26.98 6.40
C LEU A 7 -19.03 26.29 5.33
N LYS A 8 -19.25 24.97 5.45
CA LYS A 8 -19.91 24.07 4.48
C LYS A 8 -21.24 24.68 3.97
N GLY A 9 -21.26 25.11 2.71
CA GLY A 9 -22.43 25.66 2.02
C GLY A 9 -22.74 27.14 2.30
N ALA A 10 -21.95 27.84 3.11
CA ALA A 10 -22.18 29.25 3.45
C ALA A 10 -21.65 30.19 2.35
N ASP A 11 -22.56 30.75 1.55
CA ASP A 11 -22.24 31.72 0.48
C ASP A 11 -21.69 33.04 1.06
N THR A 12 -20.37 33.07 1.27
CA THR A 12 -19.67 34.08 2.05
C THR A 12 -18.25 34.29 1.54
N GLU A 13 -17.73 35.51 1.64
CA GLU A 13 -16.33 35.82 1.32
C GLU A 13 -15.35 34.93 2.09
N ALA A 14 -15.65 34.61 3.35
CA ALA A 14 -14.88 33.70 4.18
C ALA A 14 -14.82 32.27 3.62
N PHE A 15 -15.91 31.75 3.03
CA PHE A 15 -15.89 30.44 2.36
C PHE A 15 -14.94 30.45 1.16
N TYR A 16 -15.09 31.42 0.25
CA TYR A 16 -14.30 31.45 -0.99
C TYR A 16 -12.81 31.74 -0.72
N ASN A 17 -12.49 32.59 0.25
CA ASN A 17 -11.10 32.84 0.66
C ASN A 17 -10.47 31.57 1.28
N ALA A 18 -11.19 30.85 2.14
CA ALA A 18 -10.70 29.58 2.69
C ALA A 18 -10.53 28.51 1.61
N GLN A 19 -11.48 28.38 0.67
CA GLN A 19 -11.37 27.45 -0.47
C GLN A 19 -10.17 27.80 -1.36
N SER A 20 -9.97 29.08 -1.70
CA SER A 20 -8.84 29.50 -2.54
C SER A 20 -7.48 29.27 -1.88
N ASN A 21 -7.38 29.47 -0.56
CA ASN A 21 -6.15 29.20 0.19
C ASN A 21 -5.86 27.69 0.27
N ALA A 22 -6.90 26.87 0.50
CA ALA A 22 -6.78 25.42 0.49
C ALA A 22 -6.33 24.89 -0.86
N VAL A 23 -6.96 25.30 -1.97
CA VAL A 23 -6.55 24.89 -3.32
C VAL A 23 -5.10 25.27 -3.60
N ALA A 24 -4.63 26.44 -3.16
CA ALA A 24 -3.24 26.84 -3.35
C ALA A 24 -2.25 25.90 -2.63
N ASN A 25 -2.52 25.56 -1.37
CA ASN A 25 -1.74 24.58 -0.60
C ASN A 25 -1.77 23.19 -1.25
N ASP A 26 -2.97 22.68 -1.50
CA ASP A 26 -3.21 21.31 -1.94
C ASP A 26 -2.62 21.08 -3.33
N SER A 27 -2.73 22.06 -4.23
CA SER A 27 -2.10 22.04 -5.57
C SER A 27 -0.58 22.13 -5.50
N TYR A 28 -0.03 22.93 -4.58
CA TYR A 28 1.42 23.04 -4.38
C TYR A 28 2.01 21.71 -3.91
N ASN A 29 1.40 21.09 -2.89
CA ASN A 29 1.83 19.81 -2.34
C ASN A 29 1.68 18.68 -3.36
N TRP A 30 0.51 18.58 -4.01
CA TRP A 30 0.26 17.63 -5.11
C TRP A 30 1.31 17.78 -6.22
N SER A 31 1.66 19.01 -6.59
CA SER A 31 2.74 19.28 -7.55
C SER A 31 4.12 18.80 -7.07
N GLN A 32 4.43 18.78 -5.76
CA GLN A 32 5.68 18.19 -5.26
C GLN A 32 5.62 16.66 -5.25
N THR A 33 4.51 16.07 -4.83
CA THR A 33 4.28 14.62 -4.83
C THR A 33 4.41 14.05 -6.25
N LEU A 34 3.77 14.70 -7.24
CA LEU A 34 3.86 14.33 -8.65
C LEU A 34 5.29 14.41 -9.21
N LYS A 35 6.09 15.42 -8.82
CA LYS A 35 7.50 15.50 -9.24
C LYS A 35 8.34 14.35 -8.71
N LYS A 36 8.05 13.85 -7.50
CA LYS A 36 8.75 12.69 -6.90
C LYS A 36 8.36 11.40 -7.61
N ILE A 37 7.07 11.18 -7.87
CA ILE A 37 6.55 10.08 -8.69
C ILE A 37 7.20 10.10 -10.09
N GLN A 38 7.18 11.25 -10.78
CA GLN A 38 7.80 11.38 -12.10
C GLN A 38 9.32 11.17 -12.09
N SER A 39 10.01 11.61 -11.02
CA SER A 39 11.46 11.42 -10.86
C SER A 39 11.85 9.96 -10.59
N ALA A 40 10.92 9.14 -10.11
CA ALA A 40 11.11 7.70 -9.94
C ALA A 40 11.00 6.91 -11.27
N GLY A 41 10.58 7.56 -12.37
CA GLY A 41 10.41 6.92 -13.67
C GLY A 41 9.08 6.17 -13.84
N THR A 42 8.05 6.55 -13.07
CA THR A 42 6.70 5.94 -13.10
C THR A 42 6.00 6.13 -14.46
N ASP A 43 5.40 5.05 -14.98
CA ASP A 43 4.68 5.03 -16.26
C ASP A 43 3.30 5.70 -16.22
N PHE A 44 2.53 5.49 -15.15
CA PHE A 44 1.18 6.03 -14.94
C PHE A 44 0.85 6.10 -13.44
N ILE A 45 -0.21 6.82 -13.09
CA ILE A 45 -0.62 7.10 -11.70
C ILE A 45 -1.98 6.46 -11.43
N VAL A 46 -2.15 5.84 -10.25
CA VAL A 46 -3.47 5.46 -9.72
C VAL A 46 -3.86 6.44 -8.61
N SER A 47 -5.09 6.96 -8.64
CA SER A 47 -5.62 7.91 -7.65
C SER A 47 -6.92 7.37 -7.06
N ALA A 48 -6.89 6.99 -5.77
CA ALA A 48 -7.97 6.29 -5.08
C ALA A 48 -9.14 7.21 -4.62
N GLY A 49 -9.63 8.08 -5.51
CA GLY A 49 -10.75 9.00 -5.26
C GLY A 49 -10.37 10.35 -4.63
N ASP A 50 -11.37 11.22 -4.48
CA ASP A 50 -11.31 12.55 -3.88
C ASP A 50 -10.32 13.49 -4.60
N GLN A 51 -10.44 13.56 -5.93
CA GLN A 51 -9.67 14.52 -6.74
C GLN A 51 -10.18 15.97 -6.57
N ILE A 52 -11.42 16.14 -6.07
CA ILE A 52 -11.94 17.39 -5.52
C ILE A 52 -12.35 17.24 -4.06
N GLN A 53 -12.67 18.35 -3.41
CA GLN A 53 -12.87 18.44 -1.96
C GLN A 53 -14.15 19.19 -1.57
N THR A 54 -14.72 20.02 -2.43
CA THR A 54 -16.05 20.61 -2.25
C THR A 54 -17.10 19.83 -3.04
N THR A 55 -17.82 18.90 -2.38
CA THR A 55 -19.01 18.28 -2.98
C THR A 55 -20.06 19.33 -3.32
N LYS A 56 -20.89 19.03 -4.32
CA LYS A 56 -22.06 19.85 -4.68
C LYS A 56 -23.05 20.01 -3.51
N LYS A 57 -23.18 19.00 -2.63
CA LYS A 57 -23.96 19.06 -1.38
C LYS A 57 -23.36 20.05 -0.36
N LYS A 58 -22.03 20.22 -0.33
CA LYS A 58 -21.27 21.12 0.56
C LYS A 58 -20.97 22.51 -0.07
N ALA A 59 -21.23 22.70 -1.37
CA ALA A 59 -21.00 23.95 -2.09
C ALA A 59 -22.03 25.05 -1.78
N PRO A 60 -21.64 26.35 -1.74
CA PRO A 60 -22.56 27.47 -1.77
C PRO A 60 -23.60 27.37 -2.88
N GLY A 61 -24.86 27.62 -2.55
CA GLY A 61 -26.01 27.47 -3.47
C GLY A 61 -26.21 26.05 -4.04
N LYS A 62 -25.44 25.05 -3.58
CA LYS A 62 -25.30 23.72 -4.19
C LYS A 62 -24.85 23.76 -5.66
N SER A 63 -23.99 24.72 -6.00
CA SER A 63 -23.45 24.84 -7.35
C SER A 63 -22.55 23.65 -7.72
N SER A 64 -22.68 23.17 -8.97
CA SER A 64 -21.71 22.25 -9.57
C SER A 64 -20.42 22.94 -10.02
N THR A 65 -20.34 24.26 -10.05
CA THR A 65 -19.15 24.99 -10.51
C THR A 65 -18.15 25.31 -9.41
N THR A 66 -18.49 25.10 -8.13
CA THR A 66 -17.62 25.46 -7.00
C THR A 66 -16.35 24.61 -6.96
N SER A 67 -16.39 23.35 -7.41
CA SER A 67 -15.23 22.47 -7.47
C SER A 67 -14.31 22.71 -8.68
N GLU A 68 -14.66 23.61 -9.61
CA GLU A 68 -13.83 23.84 -10.82
C GLU A 68 -12.47 24.47 -10.50
N ILE A 69 -12.38 25.24 -9.40
CA ILE A 69 -11.10 25.73 -8.90
C ILE A 69 -10.22 24.60 -8.34
N GLU A 70 -10.83 23.57 -7.76
CA GLU A 70 -10.13 22.38 -7.25
C GLU A 70 -9.66 21.48 -8.40
N TYR A 71 -10.50 21.23 -9.43
CA TYR A 71 -10.06 20.55 -10.65
C TYR A 71 -8.95 21.31 -11.40
N ALA A 72 -9.05 22.65 -11.49
CA ALA A 72 -7.99 23.47 -12.06
C ALA A 72 -6.67 23.36 -11.25
N GLY A 73 -6.76 23.23 -9.92
CA GLY A 73 -5.63 22.94 -9.04
C GLY A 73 -5.02 21.56 -9.30
N TYR A 74 -5.85 20.51 -9.25
CA TYR A 74 -5.46 19.12 -9.49
C TYR A 74 -4.76 18.90 -10.85
N LEU A 75 -5.30 19.51 -11.91
CA LEU A 75 -4.81 19.40 -13.29
C LEU A 75 -3.69 20.38 -13.65
N SER A 76 -3.36 21.35 -12.78
CA SER A 76 -2.30 22.34 -13.04
C SER A 76 -0.86 21.80 -13.17
N PRO A 77 -0.45 20.67 -12.56
CA PRO A 77 0.96 20.23 -12.62
C PRO A 77 1.35 19.64 -13.98
N ASP A 78 2.39 20.20 -14.61
CA ASP A 78 2.92 19.79 -15.93
C ASP A 78 3.17 18.26 -16.05
N THR A 79 3.45 17.56 -14.95
CA THR A 79 3.57 16.10 -14.89
C THR A 79 2.36 15.39 -15.53
N LEU A 80 1.13 15.85 -15.26
CA LEU A 80 -0.11 15.23 -15.78
C LEU A 80 -0.33 15.47 -17.29
N ALA A 81 0.45 16.34 -17.92
CA ALA A 81 0.51 16.43 -19.38
C ALA A 81 1.41 15.34 -20.02
N SER A 82 2.02 14.46 -19.20
CA SER A 82 2.96 13.43 -19.64
C SER A 82 2.79 12.05 -18.99
N LEU A 83 2.36 11.97 -17.73
CA LEU A 83 1.93 10.72 -17.07
C LEU A 83 0.40 10.61 -17.15
N PRO A 84 -0.15 9.50 -17.67
CA PRO A 84 -1.56 9.18 -17.51
C PRO A 84 -1.92 9.02 -16.02
N VAL A 85 -3.13 9.45 -15.64
CA VAL A 85 -3.70 9.19 -14.31
C VAL A 85 -5.02 8.43 -14.45
N ALA A 86 -5.16 7.37 -13.67
CA ALA A 86 -6.35 6.55 -13.58
C ALA A 86 -7.01 6.79 -12.22
N THR A 87 -8.14 7.49 -12.24
CA THR A 87 -8.87 7.95 -11.06
C THR A 87 -9.99 6.97 -10.71
N THR A 88 -10.04 6.50 -9.46
CA THR A 88 -11.28 5.98 -8.87
C THR A 88 -12.17 7.17 -8.47
N VAL A 89 -13.47 6.97 -8.30
CA VAL A 89 -14.43 7.97 -7.80
C VAL A 89 -14.41 7.96 -6.27
N GLY A 90 -14.18 9.11 -5.63
CA GLY A 90 -14.31 9.26 -4.17
C GLY A 90 -15.62 9.89 -3.72
N ASN A 91 -15.85 9.93 -2.41
CA ASN A 91 -17.09 10.46 -1.84
C ASN A 91 -17.19 11.99 -1.96
N HIS A 92 -16.11 12.69 -2.33
CA HIS A 92 -16.11 14.11 -2.67
C HIS A 92 -16.42 14.37 -4.16
N ASP A 93 -16.12 13.43 -5.05
CA ASP A 93 -16.48 13.48 -6.48
C ASP A 93 -17.95 13.09 -6.75
N ALA A 94 -18.47 12.15 -5.95
CA ALA A 94 -19.68 11.36 -6.19
C ALA A 94 -21.00 12.10 -6.48
N ASP A 95 -21.11 13.40 -6.20
CA ASP A 95 -22.34 14.17 -6.41
C ASP A 95 -22.27 15.25 -7.50
N ASN A 96 -21.14 15.33 -8.24
CA ASN A 96 -20.92 16.31 -9.29
C ASN A 96 -20.47 15.70 -10.62
N ALA A 97 -21.30 15.81 -11.66
CA ALA A 97 -21.03 15.23 -12.99
C ALA A 97 -19.77 15.77 -13.68
N ASN A 98 -19.20 16.88 -13.19
CA ASN A 98 -17.95 17.46 -13.70
C ASN A 98 -16.77 16.48 -13.69
N TYR A 99 -16.78 15.47 -12.81
CA TYR A 99 -15.81 14.36 -12.85
C TYR A 99 -15.68 13.76 -14.28
N GLN A 100 -16.80 13.54 -14.96
CA GLN A 100 -16.83 13.01 -16.34
C GLN A 100 -16.41 14.02 -17.41
N TYR A 101 -16.27 15.30 -17.06
CA TYR A 101 -15.82 16.35 -17.97
C TYR A 101 -14.30 16.57 -17.87
N HIS A 102 -13.70 16.19 -16.74
CA HIS A 102 -12.25 16.27 -16.49
C HIS A 102 -11.52 14.94 -16.70
N PHE A 103 -12.16 13.79 -16.47
CA PHE A 103 -11.56 12.46 -16.62
C PHE A 103 -12.23 11.61 -17.70
N ASN A 104 -11.42 11.04 -18.59
CA ASN A 104 -11.84 10.11 -19.64
C ASN A 104 -11.25 8.71 -19.35
N VAL A 105 -12.04 7.85 -18.71
CA VAL A 105 -11.61 6.51 -18.26
C VAL A 105 -11.90 5.42 -19.32
N PRO A 106 -11.02 4.42 -19.48
CA PRO A 106 -11.20 3.32 -20.43
C PRO A 106 -12.23 2.29 -19.92
N ASN A 107 -12.91 1.60 -20.83
CA ASN A 107 -13.79 0.44 -20.54
C ASN A 107 -14.84 0.68 -19.43
N LEU A 108 -15.42 1.87 -19.39
CA LEU A 108 -16.45 2.25 -18.42
C LEU A 108 -17.71 1.37 -18.53
N SER A 109 -18.11 0.79 -17.40
CA SER A 109 -19.31 -0.04 -17.26
C SER A 109 -20.54 0.77 -16.85
N ASN A 110 -21.71 0.14 -16.98
CA ASN A 110 -22.96 0.59 -16.37
C ASN A 110 -23.24 -0.09 -15.03
N LEU A 111 -22.37 -1.03 -14.61
CA LEU A 111 -22.37 -1.66 -13.29
C LEU A 111 -21.69 -0.74 -12.27
N GLY A 112 -22.25 -0.60 -11.07
CA GLY A 112 -21.74 0.32 -10.04
C GLY A 112 -21.99 1.80 -10.38
N ASP A 113 -22.83 2.08 -11.37
CA ASP A 113 -23.08 3.44 -11.84
C ASP A 113 -24.04 4.20 -10.91
N ASN A 114 -23.49 5.13 -10.12
CA ASN A 114 -24.24 5.96 -9.17
C ASN A 114 -25.17 7.02 -9.82
N LYS A 115 -25.35 6.96 -11.15
CA LYS A 115 -26.23 7.79 -11.97
C LYS A 115 -25.83 9.28 -12.02
N LYS A 116 -24.57 9.60 -11.68
CA LYS A 116 -24.02 10.97 -11.74
C LYS A 116 -22.62 11.06 -12.34
N VAL A 117 -21.72 10.13 -12.00
CA VAL A 117 -20.30 10.18 -12.42
C VAL A 117 -19.83 8.92 -13.16
N GLY A 118 -20.69 7.91 -13.33
CA GLY A 118 -20.39 6.68 -14.07
C GLY A 118 -20.26 5.47 -13.14
N GLY A 119 -20.00 4.30 -13.71
CA GLY A 119 -19.82 3.04 -12.98
C GLY A 119 -18.36 2.61 -12.82
N ASP A 120 -18.20 1.31 -12.57
CA ASP A 120 -16.92 0.63 -12.49
C ASP A 120 -16.20 0.63 -13.85
N TYR A 121 -14.88 0.57 -13.86
CA TYR A 121 -14.09 0.50 -15.11
C TYR A 121 -12.78 -0.26 -14.93
N TYR A 122 -12.13 -0.64 -16.03
CA TYR A 122 -10.87 -1.39 -15.98
C TYR A 122 -9.89 -1.01 -17.08
N PHE A 123 -8.60 -1.29 -16.85
CA PHE A 123 -7.59 -1.28 -17.89
C PHE A 123 -6.53 -2.35 -17.62
N THR A 124 -5.71 -2.64 -18.62
CA THR A 124 -4.55 -3.54 -18.49
C THR A 124 -3.26 -2.78 -18.78
N TYR A 125 -2.19 -3.15 -18.08
CA TYR A 125 -0.84 -2.65 -18.33
C TYR A 125 0.17 -3.77 -18.11
N GLY A 126 0.84 -4.21 -19.19
CA GLY A 126 1.59 -5.47 -19.16
C GLY A 126 0.71 -6.65 -18.77
N ASP A 127 1.20 -7.50 -17.87
CA ASP A 127 0.48 -8.66 -17.34
C ASP A 127 -0.48 -8.31 -16.17
N VAL A 128 -0.78 -7.02 -15.96
CA VAL A 128 -1.59 -6.52 -14.83
C VAL A 128 -2.96 -6.05 -15.30
N LEU A 129 -4.01 -6.59 -14.68
CA LEU A 129 -5.38 -6.07 -14.75
C LEU A 129 -5.65 -5.13 -13.55
N PHE A 130 -6.09 -3.92 -13.83
CA PHE A 130 -6.57 -2.96 -12.84
C PHE A 130 -8.08 -2.79 -12.95
N MET A 131 -8.80 -2.92 -11.84
CA MET A 131 -10.26 -2.78 -11.74
C MET A 131 -10.62 -1.68 -10.75
N MET A 132 -11.26 -0.61 -11.22
CA MET A 132 -11.75 0.49 -10.38
C MET A 132 -13.22 0.29 -10.06
N LEU A 133 -13.56 0.31 -8.78
CA LEU A 133 -14.92 0.17 -8.30
C LEU A 133 -15.45 1.53 -7.82
N ASN A 134 -16.57 1.98 -8.36
CA ASN A 134 -17.26 3.17 -7.88
C ASN A 134 -18.14 2.81 -6.67
N THR A 135 -17.51 2.55 -5.52
CA THR A 135 -18.18 2.24 -4.25
C THR A 135 -18.93 3.43 -3.62
N GLN A 136 -19.25 4.44 -4.44
CA GLN A 136 -20.22 5.50 -4.13
C GLN A 136 -21.59 5.20 -4.76
N ASP A 137 -21.70 4.15 -5.56
CA ASP A 137 -22.88 3.29 -5.55
C ASP A 137 -22.69 2.19 -4.48
N THR A 138 -23.78 1.70 -3.89
CA THR A 138 -23.73 0.69 -2.81
C THR A 138 -24.22 -0.70 -3.24
N ASN A 139 -24.48 -0.91 -4.54
CA ASN A 139 -24.92 -2.19 -5.06
C ASN A 139 -23.74 -3.15 -5.28
N SER A 140 -23.24 -3.73 -4.18
CA SER A 140 -22.15 -4.72 -4.22
C SER A 140 -22.39 -5.88 -5.19
N ALA A 141 -23.64 -6.22 -5.52
CA ALA A 141 -23.93 -7.25 -6.52
C ALA A 141 -23.51 -6.85 -7.96
N GLU A 142 -23.55 -5.56 -8.29
CA GLU A 142 -23.06 -5.05 -9.58
C GLU A 142 -21.52 -5.05 -9.62
N HIS A 143 -20.84 -4.60 -8.55
CA HIS A 143 -19.38 -4.70 -8.43
C HIS A 143 -18.90 -6.17 -8.52
N ILE A 144 -19.60 -7.10 -7.86
CA ILE A 144 -19.30 -8.54 -7.91
C ILE A 144 -19.49 -9.10 -9.32
N GLN A 145 -20.52 -8.65 -10.05
CA GLN A 145 -20.70 -9.01 -11.45
C GLN A 145 -19.57 -8.45 -12.32
N PHE A 146 -19.20 -7.18 -12.12
CA PHE A 146 -18.16 -6.49 -12.87
C PHE A 146 -16.78 -7.17 -12.72
N ILE A 147 -16.36 -7.49 -11.49
CA ILE A 147 -15.10 -8.21 -11.22
C ILE A 147 -15.11 -9.57 -11.93
N LYS A 148 -16.19 -10.34 -11.79
CA LYS A 148 -16.36 -11.66 -12.42
C LYS A 148 -16.24 -11.60 -13.94
N GLU A 149 -16.85 -10.61 -14.58
CA GLU A 149 -16.90 -10.50 -16.04
C GLU A 149 -15.58 -9.96 -16.59
N THR A 150 -15.00 -8.94 -15.95
CA THR A 150 -13.70 -8.37 -16.31
C THR A 150 -12.56 -9.39 -16.17
N VAL A 151 -12.52 -10.17 -15.09
CA VAL A 151 -11.50 -11.23 -14.88
C VAL A 151 -11.69 -12.40 -15.87
N ALA A 152 -12.91 -12.66 -16.33
CA ALA A 152 -13.16 -13.67 -17.36
C ALA A 152 -12.74 -13.21 -18.77
N GLU A 153 -12.82 -11.91 -19.06
CA GLU A 153 -12.36 -11.31 -20.32
C GLU A 153 -10.84 -11.18 -20.37
N ASN A 154 -10.20 -10.78 -19.27
CA ASN A 154 -8.75 -10.54 -19.14
C ASN A 154 -8.05 -11.71 -18.41
N ALA A 155 -8.40 -12.94 -18.78
CA ALA A 155 -8.00 -14.17 -18.06
C ALA A 155 -6.49 -14.53 -18.21
N ASP A 156 -5.76 -13.85 -19.09
CA ASP A 156 -4.33 -13.96 -19.30
C ASP A 156 -3.49 -13.07 -18.37
N CYS A 157 -4.08 -12.02 -17.80
CA CYS A 157 -3.40 -11.13 -16.84
C CYS A 157 -3.03 -11.89 -15.56
N LYS A 158 -1.72 -11.99 -15.28
CA LYS A 158 -1.15 -12.69 -14.12
C LYS A 158 -1.49 -11.99 -12.81
N TRP A 159 -1.42 -10.65 -12.82
CA TRP A 159 -1.67 -9.78 -11.66
C TRP A 159 -3.05 -9.14 -11.74
N LYS A 160 -3.70 -9.00 -10.60
CA LYS A 160 -5.03 -8.37 -10.49
C LYS A 160 -5.05 -7.40 -9.32
N VAL A 161 -5.23 -6.12 -9.62
CA VAL A 161 -5.31 -5.03 -8.64
C VAL A 161 -6.71 -4.44 -8.66
N VAL A 162 -7.30 -4.24 -7.49
CA VAL A 162 -8.55 -3.47 -7.32
C VAL A 162 -8.24 -2.10 -6.73
N THR A 163 -8.98 -1.07 -7.14
CA THR A 163 -8.94 0.23 -6.48
C THR A 163 -10.36 0.74 -6.23
N LEU A 164 -10.72 0.85 -4.95
CA LEU A 164 -11.94 1.50 -4.47
C LEU A 164 -11.54 2.69 -3.60
N HIS A 165 -12.42 3.67 -3.41
CA HIS A 165 -12.10 4.79 -2.54
C HIS A 165 -12.12 4.37 -1.06
N GLN A 166 -13.18 3.67 -0.67
CA GLN A 166 -13.49 3.36 0.73
C GLN A 166 -12.48 2.44 1.40
N ASP A 167 -12.03 2.78 2.61
CA ASP A 167 -10.98 2.02 3.29
C ASP A 167 -11.48 0.79 4.05
N ILE A 168 -11.70 -0.28 3.29
CA ILE A 168 -12.20 -1.54 3.84
C ILE A 168 -11.23 -2.26 4.79
N TYR A 169 -9.96 -1.89 4.95
CA TYR A 169 -9.03 -2.53 5.92
C TYR A 169 -7.99 -1.55 6.53
N GLY A 170 -8.39 -0.31 6.76
CA GLY A 170 -7.57 0.77 7.33
C GLY A 170 -7.32 0.74 8.83
N SER A 171 -6.66 1.78 9.32
CA SER A 171 -6.37 1.96 10.75
C SER A 171 -6.58 3.39 11.30
N ALA A 172 -7.39 4.21 10.63
CA ALA A 172 -7.85 5.50 11.13
C ALA A 172 -9.38 5.50 11.36
N GLU A 173 -10.04 6.63 11.12
CA GLU A 173 -11.39 6.95 11.62
C GLU A 173 -12.46 6.09 10.93
N HIS A 174 -12.42 5.97 9.59
CA HIS A 174 -13.52 5.41 8.81
C HIS A 174 -13.47 3.89 8.64
N SER A 175 -12.31 3.24 8.77
CA SER A 175 -12.16 1.81 8.40
C SER A 175 -13.00 0.80 9.20
N ASN A 176 -13.68 1.26 10.25
CA ASN A 176 -14.55 0.45 11.11
C ASN A 176 -15.96 1.04 11.23
N GLU A 177 -16.35 1.98 10.36
CA GLU A 177 -17.75 2.37 10.23
C GLU A 177 -18.59 1.15 9.78
N PRO A 178 -19.79 0.92 10.35
CA PRO A 178 -20.62 -0.22 9.99
C PRO A 178 -20.94 -0.36 8.50
N GLU A 179 -21.16 0.73 7.75
CA GLU A 179 -21.35 0.63 6.29
C GLU A 179 -20.07 0.14 5.56
N ILE A 180 -18.89 0.63 5.95
CA ILE A 180 -17.59 0.25 5.36
C ILE A 180 -17.21 -1.19 5.70
N VAL A 181 -17.52 -1.64 6.93
CA VAL A 181 -17.36 -3.04 7.35
C VAL A 181 -18.33 -3.98 6.63
N ASN A 182 -19.54 -3.53 6.30
CA ASN A 182 -20.47 -4.31 5.47
C ASN A 182 -20.01 -4.37 4.00
N LEU A 183 -19.42 -3.29 3.46
CA LEU A 183 -18.80 -3.27 2.13
C LEU A 183 -17.61 -4.24 2.04
N ARG A 184 -16.72 -4.26 3.07
CA ARG A 184 -15.64 -5.24 3.25
C ARG A 184 -16.17 -6.68 3.12
N TYR A 185 -17.19 -7.03 3.89
CA TYR A 185 -17.71 -8.41 3.92
C TYR A 185 -18.48 -8.81 2.65
N ALA A 186 -19.04 -7.85 1.92
CA ALA A 186 -19.65 -8.11 0.61
C ALA A 186 -18.60 -8.38 -0.50
N LEU A 187 -17.51 -7.61 -0.55
CA LEU A 187 -16.57 -7.65 -1.68
C LEU A 187 -15.42 -8.66 -1.50
N THR A 188 -14.89 -8.82 -0.28
CA THR A 188 -13.66 -9.61 -0.06
C THR A 188 -13.75 -11.10 -0.46
N PRO A 189 -14.90 -11.82 -0.33
CA PRO A 189 -15.02 -13.19 -0.85
C PRO A 189 -14.93 -13.27 -2.38
N THR A 190 -15.27 -12.19 -3.08
CA THR A 190 -15.17 -12.10 -4.54
C THR A 190 -13.74 -11.78 -4.98
N PHE A 191 -13.03 -10.92 -4.24
CA PHE A 191 -11.61 -10.65 -4.49
C PHE A 191 -10.76 -11.93 -4.42
N GLU A 192 -10.94 -12.74 -3.38
CA GLU A 192 -10.21 -14.02 -3.22
C GLU A 192 -10.57 -15.00 -4.34
N LYS A 193 -11.87 -15.19 -4.59
CA LYS A 193 -12.40 -16.11 -5.61
C LYS A 193 -11.91 -15.84 -7.03
N TYR A 194 -11.60 -14.58 -7.35
CA TYR A 194 -11.10 -14.16 -8.67
C TYR A 194 -9.60 -13.84 -8.68
N GLY A 195 -8.88 -14.10 -7.57
CA GLY A 195 -7.42 -14.02 -7.49
C GLY A 195 -6.87 -12.59 -7.55
N VAL A 196 -7.53 -11.65 -6.86
CA VAL A 196 -7.00 -10.30 -6.63
C VAL A 196 -5.78 -10.37 -5.70
N ASP A 197 -4.68 -9.74 -6.10
CA ASP A 197 -3.42 -9.74 -5.35
C ASP A 197 -3.35 -8.60 -4.34
N ALA A 198 -3.79 -7.41 -4.77
CA ALA A 198 -3.73 -6.19 -4.01
C ALA A 198 -4.99 -5.35 -4.20
N VAL A 199 -5.41 -4.68 -3.13
CA VAL A 199 -6.51 -3.73 -3.09
C VAL A 199 -5.98 -2.40 -2.56
N LEU A 200 -6.13 -1.35 -3.34
CA LEU A 200 -5.65 0.00 -3.02
C LEU A 200 -6.84 0.88 -2.60
N THR A 201 -6.71 1.59 -1.48
CA THR A 201 -7.75 2.43 -0.88
C THR A 201 -7.28 3.86 -0.62
N GLY A 202 -8.24 4.78 -0.56
CA GLY A 202 -8.07 6.16 -0.10
C GLY A 202 -8.93 6.37 1.14
N HIS A 203 -9.71 7.44 1.16
CA HIS A 203 -10.72 7.79 2.17
C HIS A 203 -10.20 8.04 3.59
N ASP A 204 -9.56 7.05 4.24
CA ASP A 204 -8.81 7.26 5.47
C ASP A 204 -7.50 8.01 5.13
N HIS A 205 -7.40 9.29 5.53
CA HIS A 205 -6.22 10.13 5.34
C HIS A 205 -5.07 9.81 6.33
N ALA A 206 -4.78 8.51 6.51
CA ALA A 206 -3.62 7.97 7.21
C ALA A 206 -3.08 6.77 6.43
N TYR A 207 -1.80 6.41 6.62
CA TYR A 207 -1.25 5.24 5.94
C TYR A 207 -1.57 3.97 6.73
N SER A 208 -2.11 2.96 6.04
CA SER A 208 -2.28 1.61 6.59
C SER A 208 -1.89 0.57 5.55
N ARG A 209 -1.31 -0.54 6.01
CA ARG A 209 -1.09 -1.75 5.23
C ARG A 209 -1.45 -2.98 6.05
N SER A 210 -2.24 -3.87 5.45
CA SER A 210 -2.64 -5.13 6.08
C SER A 210 -1.51 -6.18 6.02
N LYS A 211 -1.71 -7.26 6.79
CA LYS A 211 -1.18 -8.59 6.52
C LYS A 211 -1.92 -9.19 5.31
N PHE A 212 -1.54 -10.36 4.84
CA PHE A 212 -2.34 -11.04 3.81
C PHE A 212 -3.61 -11.62 4.46
N LEU A 213 -4.77 -11.32 3.89
CA LEU A 213 -6.08 -11.67 4.47
C LEU A 213 -6.91 -12.53 3.51
N SER A 214 -7.49 -13.61 4.01
CA SER A 214 -8.49 -14.38 3.28
C SER A 214 -9.79 -13.60 3.07
N GLY A 215 -10.31 -13.68 1.85
CA GLY A 215 -11.68 -13.27 1.53
C GLY A 215 -12.71 -14.29 2.00
N ASN A 216 -12.30 -15.53 2.27
CA ASN A 216 -13.17 -16.63 2.67
C ASN A 216 -14.03 -16.25 3.89
N GLN A 217 -15.34 -16.14 3.65
CA GLN A 217 -16.34 -15.87 4.67
C GLN A 217 -17.55 -16.79 4.52
N ILE A 218 -18.08 -17.20 5.67
CA ILE A 218 -19.52 -17.36 5.82
C ILE A 218 -20.08 -15.94 5.90
N GLU A 219 -21.07 -15.60 5.07
CA GLU A 219 -21.65 -14.25 4.93
C GLU A 219 -21.79 -13.52 6.28
N LYS A 220 -20.99 -12.46 6.47
CA LYS A 220 -20.90 -11.68 7.70
C LYS A 220 -21.51 -10.31 7.44
N THR A 221 -22.35 -9.85 8.36
CA THR A 221 -22.98 -8.52 8.31
C THR A 221 -23.03 -7.98 9.73
N VAL A 222 -22.70 -6.70 9.91
CA VAL A 222 -22.78 -6.02 11.20
C VAL A 222 -24.07 -5.23 11.29
N THR A 223 -24.70 -5.25 12.47
CA THR A 223 -26.00 -4.62 12.76
C THR A 223 -25.90 -3.50 13.80
N TYR A 224 -24.69 -3.07 14.13
CA TYR A 224 -24.45 -1.82 14.85
C TYR A 224 -24.66 -0.66 13.87
N THR A 225 -25.23 0.46 14.30
CA THR A 225 -25.57 1.57 13.39
C THR A 225 -24.46 2.62 13.35
N ASP A 226 -24.34 3.31 12.22
CA ASP A 226 -23.32 4.34 12.02
C ASP A 226 -23.54 5.52 13.01
N ASP A 227 -24.80 5.94 13.23
CA ASP A 227 -25.17 6.93 14.27
C ASP A 227 -24.68 6.54 15.69
N GLU A 228 -24.74 5.25 16.07
CA GLU A 228 -24.26 4.75 17.37
C GLU A 228 -22.74 4.53 17.41
N PHE A 229 -22.11 4.30 16.26
CA PHE A 229 -20.67 4.18 16.11
C PHE A 229 -20.01 5.56 16.22
N ASP A 230 -20.52 6.55 15.49
CA ASP A 230 -20.00 7.92 15.44
C ASP A 230 -19.95 8.56 16.84
N GLU A 231 -21.03 8.49 17.64
CA GLU A 231 -21.05 9.06 19.00
C GLU A 231 -19.95 8.46 19.89
N MET A 232 -19.64 7.18 19.71
CA MET A 232 -18.62 6.48 20.49
C MET A 232 -17.22 6.65 19.91
N LEU A 233 -17.06 6.80 18.59
CA LEU A 233 -15.80 7.13 17.93
C LEU A 233 -15.36 8.54 18.32
N ASP A 234 -16.20 9.55 18.12
CA ASP A 234 -15.96 10.95 18.52
C ASP A 234 -15.48 11.02 19.97
N LYS A 235 -16.19 10.32 20.87
CA LYS A 235 -15.89 10.21 22.30
C LYS A 235 -14.56 9.51 22.58
N ASP A 236 -14.20 8.47 21.83
CA ASP A 236 -12.95 7.73 22.01
C ASP A 236 -11.71 8.50 21.51
N ILE A 237 -11.87 9.28 20.44
CA ILE A 237 -10.79 10.04 19.81
C ILE A 237 -10.67 11.48 20.30
N ASP A 238 -11.69 12.04 20.96
CA ASP A 238 -11.74 13.41 21.50
C ASP A 238 -10.42 13.79 22.21
N TYR A 239 -9.62 14.62 21.53
CA TYR A 239 -8.38 15.18 22.05
C TYR A 239 -8.46 16.69 22.10
N THR A 240 -8.21 17.21 23.30
CA THR A 240 -8.50 18.60 23.68
C THR A 240 -7.32 19.26 24.42
N GLY A 241 -6.13 18.66 24.31
CA GLY A 241 -4.86 19.23 24.75
C GLY A 241 -4.19 20.11 23.70
N GLU A 242 -2.95 20.50 23.95
CA GLU A 242 -2.12 21.27 23.02
C GLU A 242 -1.12 20.37 22.28
N GLY A 243 -1.06 20.51 20.95
CA GLY A 243 -0.13 19.78 20.08
C GLY A 243 -0.83 18.87 19.05
N THR A 244 -0.03 18.26 18.18
CA THR A 244 -0.48 17.23 17.24
C THR A 244 -0.31 15.85 17.88
N LEU A 245 -1.39 15.07 17.92
CA LEU A 245 -1.30 13.62 18.02
C LEU A 245 -1.03 13.01 16.64
N THR A 246 -0.62 11.75 16.62
CA THR A 246 -0.61 10.86 15.43
C THR A 246 -1.38 9.56 15.68
N VAL A 247 -1.75 9.31 16.95
CA VAL A 247 -2.58 8.19 17.42
C VAL A 247 -3.57 8.75 18.44
N ALA A 248 -4.86 8.41 18.28
CA ALA A 248 -5.95 8.88 19.13
C ALA A 248 -5.82 8.41 20.61
N PRO A 249 -6.32 9.18 21.59
CA PRO A 249 -6.10 8.93 23.03
C PRO A 249 -6.81 7.68 23.58
N GLY A 250 -7.83 7.17 22.89
CA GLY A 250 -8.55 5.95 23.29
C GLY A 250 -9.30 6.11 24.60
N ASN A 251 -10.12 7.16 24.71
CA ASN A 251 -10.77 7.57 25.95
C ASN A 251 -11.64 6.46 26.58
N ILE A 252 -12.29 5.62 25.76
CA ILE A 252 -13.14 4.50 26.21
C ILE A 252 -12.24 3.33 26.68
N LYS A 253 -12.38 2.95 27.95
CA LYS A 253 -11.50 1.96 28.60
C LYS A 253 -12.11 0.55 28.62
N ALA A 254 -11.26 -0.47 28.56
CA ALA A 254 -11.68 -1.87 28.44
C ALA A 254 -12.43 -2.41 29.68
N ASP A 255 -12.29 -1.74 30.82
CA ASP A 255 -12.99 -2.00 32.08
C ASP A 255 -14.23 -1.10 32.31
N THR A 256 -14.69 -0.41 31.26
CA THR A 256 -15.86 0.46 31.33
C THR A 256 -17.14 -0.27 31.79
N THR A 257 -17.95 0.45 32.56
CA THR A 257 -19.25 -0.03 33.05
C THR A 257 -20.42 0.47 32.20
N ASP A 258 -20.20 1.38 31.26
CA ASP A 258 -21.24 1.91 30.38
C ASP A 258 -21.59 0.92 29.25
N GLU A 259 -22.89 0.73 28.98
CA GLU A 259 -23.36 -0.27 28.00
C GLU A 259 -23.19 0.18 26.54
N SER A 260 -23.18 1.48 26.25
CA SER A 260 -22.87 1.99 24.90
C SER A 260 -21.38 1.79 24.59
N GLU A 261 -20.51 2.10 25.55
CA GLU A 261 -19.07 1.89 25.44
C GLU A 261 -18.72 0.40 25.30
N LYS A 262 -19.36 -0.49 26.07
CA LYS A 262 -19.20 -1.95 25.91
C LYS A 262 -19.65 -2.43 24.54
N THR A 263 -20.73 -1.86 24.00
CA THR A 263 -21.26 -2.23 22.68
C THR A 263 -20.27 -1.85 21.59
N TYR A 264 -19.77 -0.60 21.61
CA TYR A 264 -18.70 -0.12 20.73
C TYR A 264 -17.42 -0.97 20.82
N LEU A 265 -16.92 -1.27 22.02
CA LEU A 265 -15.73 -2.11 22.21
C LEU A 265 -15.94 -3.55 21.73
N SER A 266 -17.13 -4.12 21.93
CA SER A 266 -17.49 -5.46 21.45
C SER A 266 -17.58 -5.50 19.93
N TYR A 267 -18.17 -4.46 19.33
CA TYR A 267 -18.22 -4.25 17.90
C TYR A 267 -16.81 -4.17 17.29
N LEU A 268 -15.96 -3.25 17.78
CA LEU A 268 -14.57 -3.14 17.35
C LEU A 268 -13.83 -4.49 17.45
N THR A 269 -14.03 -5.22 18.54
CA THR A 269 -13.44 -6.57 18.73
C THR A 269 -13.94 -7.57 17.69
N SER A 270 -15.21 -7.52 17.30
CA SER A 270 -15.81 -8.43 16.31
C SER A 270 -15.34 -8.19 14.86
N VAL A 271 -14.85 -6.97 14.57
CA VAL A 271 -14.31 -6.57 13.25
C VAL A 271 -12.78 -6.57 13.20
N MET A 272 -12.11 -7.09 14.24
CA MET A 272 -10.66 -7.32 14.27
C MET A 272 -10.17 -8.34 13.24
N ASP A 273 -11.06 -9.24 12.77
CA ASP A 273 -10.83 -10.19 11.66
C ASP A 273 -9.52 -11.01 11.79
N ALA A 274 -9.15 -11.41 13.01
CA ALA A 274 -7.90 -12.12 13.30
C ALA A 274 -7.82 -13.53 12.68
N ASP A 275 -8.98 -14.12 12.41
CA ASP A 275 -9.18 -15.39 11.70
C ASP A 275 -8.83 -15.33 10.21
N ARG A 276 -8.63 -14.13 9.64
CA ARG A 276 -8.31 -13.92 8.22
C ARG A 276 -6.85 -14.03 7.86
N ILE A 277 -5.97 -13.86 8.84
CA ILE A 277 -4.55 -13.64 8.59
C ILE A 277 -3.93 -14.94 8.05
N THR A 278 -3.65 -14.97 6.75
CA THR A 278 -3.07 -16.13 6.05
C THR A 278 -1.55 -16.10 6.08
N GLU A 279 -0.96 -14.95 5.73
CA GLU A 279 0.50 -14.75 5.72
C GLU A 279 0.91 -13.44 6.42
N THR A 280 2.05 -13.48 7.10
CA THR A 280 2.64 -12.33 7.82
C THR A 280 4.08 -12.10 7.39
N GLY A 281 4.43 -10.85 7.13
CA GLY A 281 5.75 -10.43 6.68
C GLY A 281 5.69 -9.65 5.36
N GLU A 282 6.85 -9.25 4.88
CA GLU A 282 7.00 -8.31 3.76
C GLU A 282 7.55 -8.96 2.48
N TYR A 283 7.88 -10.25 2.50
CA TYR A 283 8.24 -11.01 1.30
C TYR A 283 7.46 -12.33 1.32
N VAL A 284 6.46 -12.46 0.42
CA VAL A 284 5.54 -13.61 0.42
C VAL A 284 5.45 -14.21 -0.98
N VAL A 285 5.64 -15.53 -1.05
CA VAL A 285 5.54 -16.33 -2.28
C VAL A 285 4.16 -17.00 -2.32
N ASP A 286 3.47 -16.84 -3.44
CA ASP A 286 2.13 -17.38 -3.75
C ASP A 286 1.14 -17.23 -2.57
N PRO A 287 0.85 -15.99 -2.13
CA PRO A 287 0.00 -15.72 -0.97
C PRO A 287 -1.43 -16.24 -1.18
N LYS A 288 -2.03 -16.81 -0.14
CA LYS A 288 -3.44 -17.23 -0.16
C LYS A 288 -4.38 -16.10 0.22
N GLY A 289 -3.88 -15.08 0.90
CA GLY A 289 -4.61 -13.87 1.20
C GLY A 289 -4.29 -12.72 0.24
N ILE A 290 -5.10 -11.68 0.34
CA ILE A 290 -5.02 -10.46 -0.45
C ILE A 290 -4.31 -9.38 0.39
N LEU A 291 -3.52 -8.52 -0.24
CA LEU A 291 -2.91 -7.34 0.41
C LEU A 291 -3.85 -6.12 0.29
N TYR A 292 -4.02 -5.36 1.37
CA TYR A 292 -4.79 -4.11 1.39
C TYR A 292 -3.88 -2.95 1.83
N LEU A 293 -3.99 -1.80 1.16
CA LEU A 293 -3.16 -0.63 1.42
C LEU A 293 -3.93 0.68 1.23
N THR A 294 -3.98 1.48 2.30
CA THR A 294 -4.48 2.87 2.31
C THR A 294 -3.34 3.84 1.98
N ALA A 295 -3.51 4.67 0.97
CA ALA A 295 -2.43 5.56 0.49
C ALA A 295 -2.20 6.84 1.33
N SER A 296 -3.08 7.15 2.29
CA SER A 296 -3.16 8.45 2.98
C SER A 296 -3.37 9.63 1.99
N SER A 297 -3.09 10.87 2.41
CA SER A 297 -3.26 12.07 1.58
C SER A 297 -1.99 12.44 0.80
N SER A 298 -2.04 12.38 -0.53
CA SER A 298 -0.94 12.81 -1.42
C SER A 298 -0.88 14.33 -1.67
N SER A 299 -1.92 15.08 -1.29
CA SER A 299 -2.03 16.55 -1.36
C SER A 299 -1.84 17.24 0.00
N GLY A 300 -1.95 16.51 1.10
CA GLY A 300 -1.99 17.08 2.45
C GLY A 300 -3.23 17.93 2.75
N SER A 301 -4.31 17.76 1.97
CA SER A 301 -5.59 18.47 2.12
C SER A 301 -6.19 18.33 3.53
N LYS A 302 -5.98 17.18 4.16
CA LYS A 302 -6.49 16.78 5.48
C LYS A 302 -5.71 15.54 5.96
N TYR A 303 -5.63 15.32 7.27
CA TYR A 303 -5.09 14.10 7.89
C TYR A 303 -6.02 13.56 8.99
N TYR A 304 -5.89 12.26 9.30
CA TYR A 304 -6.57 11.58 10.41
C TYR A 304 -5.59 10.96 11.40
N ASP A 305 -5.99 10.90 12.66
CA ASP A 305 -5.21 10.19 13.69
C ASP A 305 -5.48 8.69 13.64
N LEU A 306 -4.42 7.90 13.78
CA LEU A 306 -4.55 6.45 13.83
C LEU A 306 -5.36 6.05 15.06
N VAL A 307 -6.36 5.17 14.92
CA VAL A 307 -7.21 4.84 16.07
C VAL A 307 -6.43 4.15 17.18
N SER A 308 -6.85 4.40 18.42
CA SER A 308 -6.19 3.94 19.65
C SER A 308 -5.97 2.43 19.71
N ARG A 309 -6.91 1.65 19.14
CA ARG A 309 -6.89 0.18 19.10
C ARG A 309 -6.51 -0.29 17.69
N GLN A 310 -5.22 -0.57 17.48
CA GLN A 310 -4.73 -1.14 16.22
C GLN A 310 -5.42 -2.47 15.93
N GLN A 311 -5.96 -2.60 14.72
CA GLN A 311 -6.71 -3.78 14.28
C GLN A 311 -5.76 -4.94 14.00
N SER A 312 -6.21 -6.17 14.29
CA SER A 312 -5.32 -7.33 14.28
C SER A 312 -4.73 -7.65 12.89
N TYR A 313 -5.44 -7.29 11.83
CA TYR A 313 -5.01 -7.44 10.44
C TYR A 313 -3.92 -6.45 10.02
N ILE A 314 -3.68 -5.35 10.73
CA ILE A 314 -2.69 -4.34 10.34
C ILE A 314 -1.27 -4.89 10.52
N ALA A 315 -0.46 -4.81 9.46
CA ALA A 315 0.97 -5.06 9.47
C ALA A 315 1.75 -3.78 9.79
N SER A 316 1.37 -2.66 9.17
CA SER A 316 2.03 -1.36 9.33
C SER A 316 1.00 -0.23 9.23
N ARG A 317 1.23 0.86 9.97
CA ARG A 317 0.39 2.06 9.93
C ARG A 317 1.20 3.29 10.34
N TRP A 318 0.93 4.43 9.72
CA TRP A 318 1.73 5.64 9.91
C TRP A 318 0.93 6.93 9.69
N GLN A 319 1.23 7.94 10.50
CA GLN A 319 0.74 9.31 10.36
C GLN A 319 1.76 10.27 10.99
N GLU A 320 2.10 11.37 10.31
CA GLU A 320 2.87 12.50 10.84
C GLU A 320 2.44 13.86 10.21
N ASP A 321 1.22 13.98 9.67
CA ASP A 321 0.70 15.19 9.01
C ASP A 321 1.55 15.66 7.80
N VAL A 322 2.20 14.73 7.08
CA VAL A 322 3.02 14.98 5.87
C VAL A 322 2.48 14.18 4.68
N PRO A 323 2.43 14.73 3.44
CA PRO A 323 1.88 14.00 2.30
C PRO A 323 2.73 12.80 1.89
N THR A 324 2.08 11.75 1.38
CA THR A 324 2.70 10.46 1.03
C THR A 324 2.41 10.01 -0.40
N TYR A 325 3.24 9.10 -0.90
CA TYR A 325 3.01 8.36 -2.14
C TYR A 325 3.59 6.95 -2.05
N SER A 326 2.99 6.01 -2.77
CA SER A 326 3.53 4.66 -2.98
C SER A 326 4.05 4.50 -4.40
N LEU A 327 5.18 3.82 -4.55
CA LEU A 327 5.68 3.31 -5.82
C LEU A 327 5.42 1.80 -5.86
N ILE A 328 4.78 1.34 -6.95
CA ILE A 328 4.47 -0.07 -7.20
C ILE A 328 5.21 -0.49 -8.47
N ASP A 329 6.20 -1.37 -8.32
CA ASP A 329 6.91 -2.04 -9.43
C ASP A 329 6.27 -3.41 -9.65
N VAL A 330 5.96 -3.76 -10.90
CA VAL A 330 5.37 -5.07 -11.24
C VAL A 330 6.10 -5.71 -12.41
N THR A 331 6.65 -6.89 -12.16
CA THR A 331 7.33 -7.74 -13.15
C THR A 331 6.45 -8.96 -13.48
N GLU A 332 6.95 -9.87 -14.34
CA GLU A 332 6.27 -11.15 -14.60
C GLU A 332 6.03 -11.99 -13.33
N THR A 333 6.92 -11.89 -12.33
CA THR A 333 6.91 -12.76 -11.14
C THR A 333 6.82 -12.02 -9.81
N THR A 334 7.07 -10.70 -9.75
CA THR A 334 7.04 -9.90 -8.52
C THR A 334 6.14 -8.67 -8.60
N MET A 335 5.48 -8.32 -7.51
CA MET A 335 4.86 -7.01 -7.28
C MET A 335 5.47 -6.42 -6.01
N THR A 336 6.18 -5.29 -6.12
CA THR A 336 6.92 -4.67 -5.03
C THR A 336 6.40 -3.27 -4.74
N ILE A 337 6.03 -3.01 -3.49
CA ILE A 337 5.46 -1.74 -3.01
C ILE A 337 6.43 -1.07 -2.03
N ASN A 338 6.68 0.23 -2.24
CA ASN A 338 7.42 1.09 -1.32
C ASN A 338 6.61 2.37 -1.08
N THR A 339 6.47 2.82 0.17
CA THR A 339 5.72 4.05 0.50
C THR A 339 6.62 5.08 1.18
N TYR A 340 6.53 6.33 0.75
CA TYR A 340 7.43 7.42 1.14
C TYR A 340 6.69 8.67 1.62
N ARG A 341 7.34 9.44 2.49
CA ARG A 341 6.94 10.80 2.90
C ARG A 341 7.60 11.86 2.01
N THR A 342 6.85 12.89 1.66
CA THR A 342 7.27 13.88 0.64
C THR A 342 8.19 15.00 1.15
N ASP A 343 8.32 15.20 2.45
CA ASP A 343 9.20 16.22 3.04
C ASP A 343 10.69 15.86 2.93
N ASN A 344 11.04 14.58 3.04
CA ASN A 344 12.43 14.12 3.11
C ASN A 344 12.75 12.82 2.33
N ASP A 345 11.77 12.24 1.62
CA ASP A 345 11.91 11.01 0.82
C ASP A 345 12.35 9.75 1.59
N SER A 346 12.20 9.72 2.92
CA SER A 346 12.32 8.45 3.65
C SER A 346 11.15 7.52 3.34
N ALA A 347 11.41 6.22 3.35
CA ALA A 347 10.33 5.25 3.47
C ALA A 347 9.61 5.45 4.82
N ILE A 348 8.29 5.21 4.85
CA ILE A 348 7.47 5.17 6.07
C ILE A 348 7.12 3.75 6.50
N ASP A 349 7.49 2.77 5.69
CA ASP A 349 7.18 1.35 5.87
C ASP A 349 8.27 0.48 5.23
N ASN A 350 8.32 -0.80 5.60
CA ASN A 350 9.17 -1.80 4.94
C ASN A 350 8.69 -2.05 3.51
N THR A 351 9.64 -2.24 2.58
CA THR A 351 9.37 -2.70 1.21
C THR A 351 8.61 -4.03 1.23
N VAL A 352 7.39 -4.06 0.69
CA VAL A 352 6.61 -5.30 0.56
C VAL A 352 6.76 -5.86 -0.84
N THR A 353 6.90 -7.18 -0.96
CA THR A 353 6.99 -7.91 -2.24
C THR A 353 6.12 -9.15 -2.22
N ILE A 354 5.16 -9.20 -3.13
CA ILE A 354 4.42 -10.41 -3.51
C ILE A 354 5.20 -11.10 -4.63
N VAL A 355 5.29 -12.43 -4.61
CA VAL A 355 5.98 -13.23 -5.63
C VAL A 355 5.07 -14.35 -6.13
N LYS A 356 4.61 -14.29 -7.39
CA LYS A 356 3.70 -15.31 -7.98
C LYS A 356 4.32 -16.71 -8.05
N SER A 357 5.64 -16.78 -8.16
CA SER A 357 6.41 -18.03 -8.08
C SER A 357 7.87 -17.68 -7.81
N ALA A 358 8.51 -18.35 -6.85
CA ALA A 358 9.92 -18.08 -6.54
C ALA A 358 10.84 -18.28 -7.77
N ASP A 359 11.84 -17.42 -7.93
CA ASP A 359 12.69 -17.40 -9.11
C ASP A 359 13.63 -18.60 -9.16
N LYS A 360 13.36 -19.50 -10.10
CA LYS A 360 14.19 -20.65 -10.45
C LYS A 360 14.99 -20.46 -11.75
N SER A 361 14.98 -19.28 -12.37
CA SER A 361 15.61 -19.03 -13.68
C SER A 361 17.10 -19.40 -13.70
N ALA A 362 17.83 -19.11 -12.63
CA ALA A 362 19.22 -19.51 -12.47
C ALA A 362 19.42 -21.04 -12.35
N VAL A 363 18.47 -21.76 -11.74
CA VAL A 363 18.46 -23.23 -11.67
C VAL A 363 18.12 -23.84 -13.02
N ASP A 364 17.09 -23.35 -13.70
CA ASP A 364 16.69 -23.80 -15.05
C ASP A 364 17.83 -23.59 -16.06
N ALA A 365 18.48 -22.42 -16.04
CA ALA A 365 19.66 -22.15 -16.87
C ALA A 365 20.81 -23.11 -16.56
N LYS A 366 21.01 -23.49 -15.29
CA LYS A 366 22.06 -24.42 -14.88
C LYS A 366 21.74 -25.87 -15.28
N LEU A 367 20.49 -26.30 -15.14
CA LEU A 367 19.99 -27.57 -15.66
C LEU A 367 20.13 -27.64 -17.18
N ALA A 368 19.75 -26.58 -17.90
CA ALA A 368 19.89 -26.50 -19.35
C ALA A 368 21.36 -26.62 -19.81
N GLN A 369 22.30 -25.99 -19.09
CA GLN A 369 23.74 -26.19 -19.33
C GLN A 369 24.12 -27.67 -19.18
N ILE A 370 23.78 -28.31 -18.06
CA ILE A 370 24.22 -29.68 -17.75
C ILE A 370 23.57 -30.68 -18.70
N ASN A 371 22.27 -30.55 -18.99
CA ASN A 371 21.55 -31.37 -19.95
C ASN A 371 22.18 -31.26 -21.36
N LYS A 372 22.59 -30.06 -21.78
CA LYS A 372 23.31 -29.87 -23.05
C LYS A 372 24.70 -30.53 -23.04
N GLU A 373 25.45 -30.45 -21.94
CA GLU A 373 26.75 -31.12 -21.82
C GLU A 373 26.64 -32.65 -21.87
N LEU A 374 25.56 -33.22 -21.31
CA LEU A 374 25.20 -34.64 -21.44
C LEU A 374 24.86 -34.99 -22.91
N THR A 375 23.97 -34.23 -23.55
CA THR A 375 23.54 -34.47 -24.95
C THR A 375 24.70 -34.34 -25.94
N ASP A 376 25.58 -33.35 -25.75
CA ASP A 376 26.78 -33.13 -26.57
C ASP A 376 27.87 -34.21 -26.35
N ASN A 377 27.66 -35.19 -25.46
CA ASN A 377 28.67 -36.16 -24.98
C ASN A 377 29.94 -35.51 -24.41
N LYS A 378 29.84 -34.28 -23.92
CA LYS A 378 30.92 -33.56 -23.21
C LYS A 378 31.02 -33.97 -21.73
N LEU A 379 29.94 -34.57 -21.22
CA LEU A 379 29.80 -35.05 -19.85
C LEU A 379 29.25 -36.47 -19.89
N VAL A 380 30.04 -37.48 -19.47
CA VAL A 380 29.71 -38.90 -19.67
C VAL A 380 29.94 -39.71 -18.39
N GLU A 381 28.90 -40.40 -17.93
CA GLU A 381 28.83 -41.12 -16.63
C GLU A 381 30.06 -41.99 -16.34
N LYS A 382 30.46 -42.82 -17.30
CA LYS A 382 31.59 -43.75 -17.20
C LYS A 382 32.97 -43.11 -17.01
N ASP A 383 33.11 -41.80 -17.21
CA ASP A 383 34.38 -41.09 -17.03
C ASP A 383 34.56 -40.56 -15.59
N TYR A 384 33.55 -40.69 -14.72
CA TYR A 384 33.50 -40.15 -13.36
C TYR A 384 33.21 -41.21 -12.30
N THR A 385 33.64 -40.96 -11.06
CA THR A 385 33.41 -41.88 -9.94
C THR A 385 31.92 -41.96 -9.59
N THR A 386 31.45 -43.18 -9.29
CA THR A 386 30.03 -43.46 -8.97
C THR A 386 29.45 -42.54 -7.89
N GLY A 387 30.25 -42.18 -6.88
CA GLY A 387 29.85 -41.27 -5.81
C GLY A 387 29.65 -39.83 -6.30
N SER A 388 30.61 -39.27 -7.03
CA SER A 388 30.49 -37.90 -7.54
C SER A 388 29.41 -37.76 -8.63
N TRP A 389 29.27 -38.77 -9.49
CA TRP A 389 28.19 -38.80 -10.49
C TRP A 389 26.80 -38.97 -9.85
N LYS A 390 26.67 -39.80 -8.80
CA LYS A 390 25.42 -39.88 -8.03
C LYS A 390 25.07 -38.54 -7.38
N ALA A 391 26.03 -37.83 -6.79
CA ALA A 391 25.79 -36.51 -6.21
C ALA A 391 25.26 -35.51 -7.26
N LEU A 392 25.77 -35.54 -8.49
CA LEU A 392 25.23 -34.72 -9.59
C LEU A 392 23.80 -35.13 -9.95
N LYS A 393 23.51 -36.43 -10.13
CA LYS A 393 22.14 -36.91 -10.39
C LYS A 393 21.17 -36.51 -9.28
N ASP A 394 21.53 -36.72 -8.02
CA ASP A 394 20.69 -36.39 -6.87
C ASP A 394 20.40 -34.86 -6.78
N ALA A 395 21.37 -34.02 -7.15
CA ALA A 395 21.18 -32.56 -7.19
C ALA A 395 20.36 -32.09 -8.40
N MET A 396 20.51 -32.74 -9.57
CA MET A 396 19.63 -32.49 -10.73
C MET A 396 18.20 -32.93 -10.43
N ASP A 397 18.01 -34.06 -9.74
CA ASP A 397 16.70 -34.53 -9.28
C ASP A 397 16.05 -33.56 -8.29
N ALA A 398 16.82 -32.95 -7.37
CA ALA A 398 16.32 -31.91 -6.49
C ALA A 398 15.87 -30.65 -7.26
N ALA A 399 16.66 -30.22 -8.24
CA ALA A 399 16.34 -29.09 -9.11
C ALA A 399 15.10 -29.33 -9.99
N ASN A 400 14.93 -30.54 -10.53
CA ASN A 400 13.73 -30.95 -11.28
C ASN A 400 12.47 -31.14 -10.41
N ARG A 401 12.59 -31.01 -9.07
CA ARG A 401 11.47 -31.14 -8.11
C ARG A 401 11.05 -29.81 -7.47
N ILE A 402 11.61 -28.69 -7.91
CA ILE A 402 11.16 -27.34 -7.50
C ILE A 402 9.69 -27.17 -7.92
N SER A 403 8.83 -26.89 -6.94
CA SER A 403 7.42 -26.52 -7.09
C SER A 403 7.24 -24.99 -6.97
N PRO A 404 6.07 -24.42 -7.33
CA PRO A 404 5.76 -23.01 -7.05
C PRO A 404 5.91 -22.66 -5.56
N GLU A 405 5.53 -23.60 -4.69
CA GLU A 405 5.58 -23.55 -3.22
C GLU A 405 7.02 -23.55 -2.64
N THR A 406 8.06 -23.69 -3.48
CA THR A 406 9.45 -23.82 -3.00
C THR A 406 10.05 -22.45 -2.67
N GLU A 407 10.25 -22.17 -1.39
CA GLU A 407 10.86 -20.93 -0.88
C GLU A 407 12.15 -20.54 -1.64
N GLN A 408 12.35 -19.24 -1.92
CA GLN A 408 13.55 -18.74 -2.59
C GLN A 408 14.85 -19.17 -1.89
N ALA A 409 14.88 -19.24 -0.57
CA ALA A 409 16.03 -19.72 0.20
C ALA A 409 16.36 -21.20 -0.09
N GLN A 410 15.34 -22.02 -0.34
CA GLN A 410 15.49 -23.43 -0.73
C GLN A 410 15.95 -23.54 -2.19
N ILE A 411 15.39 -22.74 -3.11
CA ILE A 411 15.84 -22.67 -4.51
C ILE A 411 17.31 -22.27 -4.61
N ASN A 412 17.73 -21.24 -3.86
CA ASN A 412 19.12 -20.78 -3.81
C ASN A 412 20.06 -21.89 -3.31
N LYS A 413 19.64 -22.68 -2.31
CA LYS A 413 20.39 -23.82 -1.80
C LYS A 413 20.41 -25.01 -2.79
N ILE A 414 19.35 -25.19 -3.59
CA ILE A 414 19.33 -26.17 -4.68
C ILE A 414 20.31 -25.75 -5.80
N LEU A 415 20.38 -24.46 -6.14
CA LEU A 415 21.37 -23.91 -7.09
C LEU A 415 22.81 -24.11 -6.60
N GLU A 416 23.07 -23.85 -5.32
CA GLU A 416 24.36 -24.08 -4.67
C GLU A 416 24.75 -25.56 -4.73
N ASN A 417 23.84 -26.47 -4.35
CA ASN A 417 24.06 -27.91 -4.40
C ASN A 417 24.31 -28.41 -5.83
N LEU A 418 23.50 -27.98 -6.81
CA LEU A 418 23.65 -28.35 -8.23
C LEU A 418 24.98 -27.85 -8.81
N THR A 419 25.38 -26.63 -8.48
CA THR A 419 26.66 -26.05 -8.90
C THR A 419 27.84 -26.78 -8.24
N THR A 420 27.75 -27.05 -6.94
CA THR A 420 28.77 -27.77 -6.18
C THR A 420 28.94 -29.20 -6.69
N ALA A 421 27.84 -29.93 -6.92
CA ALA A 421 27.88 -31.29 -7.44
C ALA A 421 28.42 -31.36 -8.88
N ARG A 422 28.07 -30.39 -9.74
CA ARG A 422 28.61 -30.32 -11.11
C ARG A 422 30.11 -29.98 -11.13
N ASN A 423 30.58 -29.14 -10.21
CA ASN A 423 32.00 -28.78 -10.10
C ASN A 423 32.84 -29.86 -9.39
N GLY A 424 32.27 -30.55 -8.40
CA GLY A 424 32.89 -31.61 -7.61
C GLY A 424 32.98 -32.99 -8.28
N LEU A 425 32.81 -33.06 -9.60
CA LEU A 425 32.90 -34.30 -10.36
C LEU A 425 34.35 -34.83 -10.45
N VAL A 426 34.58 -36.01 -9.86
CA VAL A 426 35.91 -36.64 -9.80
C VAL A 426 36.02 -37.68 -10.92
N LYS A 427 37.02 -37.54 -11.80
CA LYS A 427 37.25 -38.52 -12.88
C LYS A 427 37.74 -39.86 -12.35
N VAL A 428 37.41 -40.95 -13.05
CA VAL A 428 38.03 -42.26 -12.79
C VAL A 428 39.45 -42.26 -13.34
N THR A 429 40.45 -42.14 -12.47
CA THR A 429 41.83 -42.48 -12.82
C THR A 429 41.97 -43.98 -13.02
N ALA A 430 42.60 -44.40 -14.12
CA ALA A 430 42.98 -45.79 -14.31
C ALA A 430 43.93 -46.23 -13.18
N GLN A 431 43.72 -47.44 -12.63
CA GLN A 431 44.54 -47.94 -11.53
C GLN A 431 45.95 -48.32 -12.02
N GLU A 432 46.98 -47.68 -11.46
CA GLU A 432 48.27 -48.35 -11.29
C GLU A 432 48.22 -49.30 -10.07
N PRO A 433 49.08 -50.33 -10.00
CA PRO A 433 49.04 -51.32 -8.93
C PRO A 433 49.42 -50.75 -7.55
N PRO A 434 48.84 -51.26 -6.45
CA PRO A 434 49.07 -50.72 -5.11
C PRO A 434 50.49 -51.02 -4.58
N LYS A 435 51.08 -50.06 -3.89
CA LYS A 435 52.21 -50.27 -2.96
C LYS A 435 51.72 -50.27 -1.50
N ALA A 436 52.45 -50.97 -0.65
CA ALA A 436 51.93 -51.46 0.63
C ALA A 436 51.98 -50.44 1.79
N SER A 437 50.92 -50.46 2.59
CA SER A 437 50.88 -50.39 4.07
C SER A 437 52.17 -50.06 4.81
N GLU A 438 52.13 -48.99 5.63
CA GLU A 438 52.76 -48.97 6.96
C GLU A 438 51.98 -48.06 7.92
N GLN A 439 51.96 -48.39 9.22
CA GLN A 439 51.14 -47.76 10.28
C GLN A 439 51.65 -48.22 11.66
N PRO A 440 51.32 -47.54 12.78
CA PRO A 440 51.44 -46.11 13.12
C PRO A 440 52.65 -45.85 14.07
N THR A 441 52.80 -44.62 14.56
CA THR A 441 53.42 -44.41 15.88
C THR A 441 52.77 -43.23 16.61
N GLU A 442 52.75 -43.32 17.93
CA GLU A 442 52.06 -42.43 18.87
C GLU A 442 53.07 -41.61 19.69
N LYS A 443 52.78 -40.34 20.01
CA LYS A 443 53.27 -39.70 21.24
C LYS A 443 52.54 -38.42 21.67
N THR A 444 52.79 -38.05 22.92
CA THR A 444 52.04 -37.15 23.80
C THR A 444 52.63 -35.73 23.92
N SER A 445 51.99 -34.91 24.77
CA SER A 445 52.50 -33.69 25.44
C SER A 445 52.70 -32.44 24.54
N GLU A 446 52.54 -31.20 25.01
CA GLU A 446 52.32 -30.73 26.41
C GLU A 446 51.40 -29.48 26.53
N SER A 447 51.25 -28.96 27.74
CA SER A 447 50.29 -27.94 28.20
C SER A 447 50.68 -26.47 27.99
N GLU A 448 49.71 -25.55 28.10
CA GLU A 448 49.92 -24.26 28.81
C GLU A 448 48.64 -23.68 29.45
N LYS A 449 48.75 -22.57 30.21
CA LYS A 449 47.74 -22.02 31.16
C LYS A 449 47.52 -20.49 31.04
N ALA A 450 46.28 -20.02 31.23
CA ALA A 450 45.86 -18.72 31.83
C ALA A 450 44.30 -18.62 31.75
N SER A 451 43.49 -18.47 32.80
CA SER A 451 43.20 -17.30 33.68
C SER A 451 42.58 -16.09 32.94
N GLU A 452 41.49 -15.43 33.37
CA GLU A 452 40.64 -15.61 34.57
C GLU A 452 39.22 -14.98 34.40
N GLN A 453 38.40 -14.94 35.46
CA GLN A 453 36.96 -14.55 35.53
C GLN A 453 36.76 -13.22 36.34
N PRO A 454 35.53 -12.75 36.71
CA PRO A 454 34.27 -12.51 35.97
C PRO A 454 33.60 -11.14 36.37
N THR A 455 32.26 -11.05 36.26
CA THR A 455 31.23 -10.17 36.92
C THR A 455 30.49 -9.19 35.99
N GLU A 456 29.27 -8.70 36.29
CA GLU A 456 27.97 -9.24 36.78
C GLU A 456 27.03 -8.04 37.10
N LYS A 457 25.76 -8.12 36.62
CA LYS A 457 24.49 -7.62 37.23
C LYS A 457 24.08 -6.12 37.34
N THR A 458 22.83 -5.89 36.90
CA THR A 458 21.73 -5.05 37.50
C THR A 458 21.85 -3.50 37.49
N SER A 459 20.80 -2.67 37.65
CA SER A 459 19.39 -2.87 38.07
C SER A 459 18.37 -1.91 37.39
N GLU A 460 17.07 -2.02 37.73
CA GLU A 460 15.91 -1.24 37.21
C GLU A 460 15.66 0.12 37.93
N SER A 461 14.74 0.96 37.43
CA SER A 461 13.55 1.49 38.20
C SER A 461 12.69 2.54 37.43
N GLU A 462 11.50 2.87 37.97
CA GLU A 462 10.37 3.62 37.35
C GLU A 462 10.23 5.10 37.84
N LYS A 463 9.39 5.96 37.21
CA LYS A 463 7.98 6.29 37.61
C LYS A 463 7.29 7.49 36.89
N ALA A 464 6.00 7.72 37.19
CA ALA A 464 5.04 8.72 36.65
C ALA A 464 5.11 10.10 37.40
N SER A 465 4.24 11.13 37.26
CA SER A 465 2.89 11.36 36.68
C SER A 465 2.72 12.85 36.22
N GLU A 466 1.58 13.52 35.86
CA GLU A 466 0.13 13.26 36.05
C GLU A 466 -0.83 13.82 34.95
N LYS A 467 -1.63 14.90 35.18
CA LYS A 467 -2.81 15.31 34.37
C LYS A 467 -3.18 16.81 34.42
N SER A 468 -3.93 17.30 33.42
CA SER A 468 -5.05 18.27 33.58
C SER A 468 -6.08 18.13 32.42
N ASN A 469 -7.28 18.72 32.56
CA ASN A 469 -8.40 18.60 31.60
C ASN A 469 -8.88 19.97 31.06
N ASN A 470 -9.35 20.02 29.81
CA ASN A 470 -10.51 20.84 29.41
C ASN A 470 -11.12 20.30 28.10
N LYS A 471 -12.40 20.54 27.75
CA LYS A 471 -13.09 19.85 26.64
C LYS A 471 -13.63 20.78 25.55
N SER A 472 -13.24 20.59 24.28
CA SER A 472 -13.95 21.17 23.10
C SER A 472 -13.43 20.64 21.74
N VAL A 473 -14.35 20.14 20.91
CA VAL A 473 -14.37 20.08 19.43
C VAL A 473 -13.06 19.72 18.71
N SER A 474 -13.06 18.55 18.06
CA SER A 474 -12.00 18.05 17.18
C SER A 474 -11.68 19.03 16.04
N LYS A 475 -10.41 19.45 15.96
CA LYS A 475 -9.89 20.26 14.85
C LYS A 475 -9.32 19.35 13.76
N VAL A 476 -9.80 19.52 12.53
CA VAL A 476 -9.21 18.87 11.36
C VAL A 476 -7.82 19.44 11.09
N LYS A 477 -6.82 18.56 10.94
CA LYS A 477 -5.42 18.92 10.66
C LYS A 477 -5.15 18.99 9.17
N THR A 478 -4.26 19.91 8.79
CA THR A 478 -3.83 20.17 7.41
C THR A 478 -2.39 20.69 7.47
N GLY A 479 -1.51 20.31 6.54
CA GLY A 479 -0.08 20.60 6.64
C GLY A 479 0.28 22.09 6.83
N ASP A 480 1.35 22.34 7.57
CA ASP A 480 1.93 23.68 7.81
C ASP A 480 2.88 24.10 6.66
N GLU A 481 2.91 25.39 6.34
CA GLU A 481 3.78 25.93 5.29
C GLU A 481 5.25 26.00 5.73
N SER A 482 6.15 25.39 4.95
CA SER A 482 7.59 25.63 5.07
C SER A 482 7.90 27.10 4.75
N GLN A 483 8.47 27.85 5.70
CA GLN A 483 8.55 29.32 5.70
C GLN A 483 8.92 29.97 4.35
N ALA A 484 7.90 30.45 3.62
CA ALA A 484 8.08 31.36 2.50
C ALA A 484 8.37 32.78 3.02
N LEU A 485 9.39 33.45 2.47
CA LEU A 485 9.80 34.77 2.92
C LEU A 485 8.75 35.83 2.51
N LEU A 486 8.06 36.40 3.50
CA LEU A 486 7.03 37.44 3.33
C LEU A 486 7.58 38.69 2.64
N TRP A 487 7.31 38.83 1.34
CA TRP A 487 7.43 40.10 0.62
C TRP A 487 6.12 40.89 0.71
N THR A 488 6.15 42.02 1.41
CA THR A 488 4.99 42.93 1.48
C THR A 488 4.76 43.63 0.14
N ILE A 489 3.76 43.16 -0.63
CA ILE A 489 3.29 43.84 -1.83
C ILE A 489 2.05 44.68 -1.49
N VAL A 490 2.15 46.00 -1.67
CA VAL A 490 1.02 46.93 -1.54
C VAL A 490 0.29 47.02 -2.87
N CYS A 491 -0.80 46.28 -3.03
CA CYS A 491 -1.65 46.37 -4.20
C CYS A 491 -2.61 47.57 -4.12
N VAL A 492 -2.35 48.60 -4.93
CA VAL A 492 -3.33 49.66 -5.23
C VAL A 492 -4.20 49.22 -6.41
N ILE A 493 -5.50 49.50 -6.33
CA ILE A 493 -6.53 49.04 -7.29
C ILE A 493 -6.28 49.59 -8.70
N GLY A 494 -6.37 48.72 -9.71
CA GLY A 494 -6.39 49.08 -11.13
C GLY A 494 -7.31 48.16 -11.94
N LEU A 495 -8.46 48.67 -12.40
CA LEU A 495 -9.38 47.97 -13.28
C LEU A 495 -8.87 48.00 -14.74
N GLY A 496 -8.87 46.86 -15.43
CA GLY A 496 -8.59 46.80 -16.87
C GLY A 496 -8.65 45.38 -17.42
N ALA A 497 -9.59 45.12 -18.34
CA ALA A 497 -9.75 43.81 -18.97
C ALA A 497 -9.13 43.77 -20.38
N ALA A 498 -8.12 42.91 -20.58
CA ALA A 498 -7.71 42.34 -21.87
C ALA A 498 -6.72 41.20 -21.61
N GLY A 499 -6.81 40.11 -22.38
CA GLY A 499 -5.83 39.03 -22.30
C GLY A 499 -4.52 39.38 -23.00
N THR A 500 -3.38 38.95 -22.45
CA THR A 500 -2.09 38.95 -23.16
C THR A 500 -1.23 37.81 -22.62
N ALA A 501 -0.90 36.83 -23.47
CA ALA A 501 0.10 35.82 -23.14
C ALA A 501 1.50 36.44 -23.25
N VAL A 502 2.35 36.24 -22.24
CA VAL A 502 3.72 36.76 -22.22
C VAL A 502 4.70 35.60 -22.06
N VAL A 503 5.22 35.12 -23.18
CA VAL A 503 6.31 34.13 -23.21
C VAL A 503 7.64 34.86 -23.01
N PHE A 504 8.44 34.43 -22.03
CA PHE A 504 9.85 34.78 -21.94
C PHE A 504 10.72 33.55 -22.19
N ALA A 505 11.58 33.64 -23.21
CA ALA A 505 12.52 32.60 -23.58
C ALA A 505 13.97 33.08 -23.43
N GLY A 506 14.81 32.24 -22.83
CA GLY A 506 16.23 32.49 -22.60
C GLY A 506 16.56 32.87 -21.15
N LYS A 507 17.77 32.58 -20.65
CA LYS A 507 18.95 32.11 -21.38
C LYS A 507 19.92 31.35 -20.47
N GLU A 508 20.66 30.40 -21.04
CA GLU A 508 21.68 29.61 -20.33
C GLU A 508 22.76 30.49 -19.67
N ARG A 509 23.18 30.10 -18.46
CA ARG A 509 24.56 29.97 -17.94
C ARG A 509 24.50 29.86 -16.40
N LYS A 510 25.31 29.02 -15.74
CA LYS A 510 26.48 28.26 -16.22
C LYS A 510 26.65 26.97 -15.42
#